data_AF-I3Z6D2-F1
#
_entry.id   AF-I3Z6D2-F1
#
_cell.length_a   1.000
_cell.length_b   1.000
_cell.length_c   1.000
_cell.angle_alpha   90.00
_cell.angle_beta   90.00
_cell.angle_gamma   90.00
#
_symmetry.space_group_name_H-M   'P 1'
#
loop_
_entity.id
_entity.type
_entity.pdbx_description
1 polymer ?
#
loop_
_entity_poly.entity_id
_entity_poly.type
_entity_poly.pdbx_seq_one_letter_code
_entity_poly.pdbx_strand_id
1 'polypeptide(L)'
;MILRNLKFMIMSVTANISSEIQVEKSFTFQNISKRSDAILNDLSVLEILEMCQMLNVVESTNFNFPNFPETNKTFHAIYFKINPSFSSLKGLFKGMVSLGKPLGVIVEYISELEQFTLKYYESDKNIAKSYINKFIENIEDEIRFKSVLNTIIENQRKIKSEESLLLQKLFA
;
A
#
# COMPACT_ATOMS: atom_id res chain seq x y z
N MET A 1 35.72 -2.56 -56.76
CA MET A 1 34.61 -1.85 -57.44
C MET A 1 33.26 -2.40 -56.96
N ILE A 2 33.00 -2.37 -55.64
CA ILE A 2 31.78 -2.91 -54.99
C ILE A 2 31.38 -1.95 -53.84
N LEU A 3 31.38 -0.65 -54.13
CA LEU A 3 31.04 0.40 -53.13
C LEU A 3 30.22 1.55 -53.73
N ARG A 4 29.70 1.40 -54.96
CA ARG A 4 28.83 2.40 -55.61
C ARG A 4 27.35 2.00 -55.73
N ASN A 5 26.98 0.77 -55.39
CA ASN A 5 25.60 0.30 -55.54
C ASN A 5 24.77 0.27 -54.24
N LEU A 6 25.35 0.62 -53.08
CA LEU A 6 24.59 0.70 -51.82
C LEU A 6 23.99 2.09 -51.57
N LYS A 7 24.39 3.12 -52.32
CA LYS A 7 23.91 4.51 -52.13
C LYS A 7 22.67 4.86 -52.97
N PHE A 8 22.23 3.98 -53.85
CA PHE A 8 21.02 4.16 -54.69
C PHE A 8 19.80 3.36 -54.21
N MET A 9 19.93 2.53 -53.18
CA MET A 9 18.83 1.72 -52.63
C MET A 9 18.29 2.27 -51.30
N ILE A 10 18.68 3.49 -50.91
CA ILE A 10 18.21 4.16 -49.67
C ILE A 10 17.46 5.47 -49.99
N MET A 11 17.36 5.87 -51.27
CA MET A 11 16.77 7.17 -51.66
C MET A 11 15.53 7.10 -52.57
N SER A 12 14.86 5.95 -52.67
CA SER A 12 13.68 5.81 -53.56
C SER A 12 12.41 5.23 -52.91
N VAL A 13 12.38 5.05 -51.58
CA VAL A 13 11.16 4.54 -50.89
C VAL A 13 10.50 5.59 -50.00
N THR A 14 11.05 6.80 -49.93
CA THR A 14 10.38 7.96 -49.30
C THR A 14 9.65 8.79 -50.35
N ALA A 15 8.51 8.29 -50.83
CA ALA A 15 7.53 9.10 -51.53
C ALA A 15 6.13 8.50 -51.35
N ASN A 16 5.40 9.05 -50.38
CA ASN A 16 3.95 9.21 -50.34
C ASN A 16 3.07 8.18 -51.05
N ILE A 17 2.41 7.32 -50.28
CA ILE A 17 0.96 7.12 -50.42
C ILE A 17 0.36 7.11 -49.01
N SER A 18 -0.12 8.29 -48.62
CA SER A 18 -1.20 8.49 -47.66
C SER A 18 -2.46 7.82 -48.20
N SER A 19 -2.89 6.73 -47.58
CA SER A 19 -4.28 6.28 -47.63
C SER A 19 -4.61 5.65 -46.28
N GLU A 20 -5.53 6.32 -45.59
CA GLU A 20 -6.13 5.94 -44.32
C GLU A 20 -6.58 4.48 -44.35
N ILE A 21 -6.00 3.67 -43.47
CA ILE A 21 -6.65 2.47 -42.98
C ILE A 21 -6.66 2.65 -41.47
N GLN A 22 -7.76 3.24 -40.98
CA GLN A 22 -8.12 3.23 -39.57
C GLN A 22 -8.40 1.77 -39.18
N VAL A 23 -7.34 1.04 -38.84
CA VAL A 23 -7.48 -0.19 -38.07
C VAL A 23 -7.67 0.27 -36.62
N GLU A 24 -8.92 0.48 -36.23
CA GLU A 24 -9.31 0.42 -34.81
C GLU A 24 -9.00 -0.99 -34.31
N LYS A 25 -7.74 -1.21 -33.92
CA LYS A 25 -7.42 -2.22 -32.93
C LYS A 25 -7.95 -1.68 -31.62
N SER A 26 -9.25 -1.89 -31.38
CA SER A 26 -9.84 -1.79 -30.05
C SER A 26 -9.15 -2.83 -29.17
N PHE A 27 -8.00 -2.47 -28.60
CA PHE A 27 -7.42 -3.22 -27.49
C PHE A 27 -8.40 -3.08 -26.33
N THR A 28 -9.12 -4.15 -26.04
CA THR A 28 -10.03 -4.33 -24.90
C THR A 28 -9.26 -4.44 -23.57
N PHE A 29 -8.30 -3.55 -23.36
CA PHE A 29 -7.61 -3.35 -22.08
C PHE A 29 -7.76 -1.91 -21.59
N GLN A 30 -8.79 -1.20 -22.04
CA GLN A 30 -9.15 0.08 -21.47
C GLN A 30 -10.16 -0.11 -20.33
N ASN A 31 -9.69 0.26 -19.14
CA ASN A 31 -10.47 0.60 -17.95
C ASN A 31 -11.20 -0.53 -17.21
N ILE A 32 -10.41 -1.41 -16.58
CA ILE A 32 -10.74 -1.83 -15.21
C ILE A 32 -10.29 -0.70 -14.27
N SER A 33 -10.95 0.45 -14.33
CA SER A 33 -10.72 1.53 -13.38
C SER A 33 -11.71 1.37 -12.22
N LYS A 34 -11.16 1.04 -11.05
CA LYS A 34 -11.57 1.62 -9.75
C LYS A 34 -13.02 1.43 -9.30
N ARG A 35 -13.54 0.20 -9.34
CA ARG A 35 -14.79 -0.09 -8.59
C ARG A 35 -14.55 -0.30 -7.08
N SER A 36 -13.30 -0.59 -6.68
CA SER A 36 -12.88 -0.68 -5.26
C SER A 36 -12.81 0.68 -4.57
N ASP A 37 -12.30 1.70 -5.27
CA ASP A 37 -12.06 3.03 -4.67
C ASP A 37 -13.37 3.75 -4.31
N ALA A 38 -14.44 3.49 -5.07
CA ALA A 38 -15.76 4.07 -4.80
C ALA A 38 -16.40 3.52 -3.51
N ILE A 39 -16.21 2.24 -3.21
CA ILE A 39 -16.74 1.60 -1.99
C ILE A 39 -15.97 2.09 -0.76
N LEU A 40 -14.64 2.23 -0.90
CA LEU A 40 -13.80 2.76 0.18
C LEU A 40 -14.12 4.22 0.51
N ASN A 41 -14.66 5.01 -0.42
CA ASN A 41 -14.97 6.43 -0.19
C ASN A 41 -16.21 6.68 0.68
N ASP A 42 -17.13 5.74 0.81
CA ASP A 42 -18.31 5.89 1.69
C ASP A 42 -18.07 5.37 3.11
N LEU A 43 -17.07 4.52 3.33
CA LEU A 43 -16.80 3.94 4.65
C LEU A 43 -16.31 4.98 5.66
N SER A 44 -16.84 4.92 6.87
CA SER A 44 -16.33 5.65 8.02
C SER A 44 -14.94 5.15 8.42
N VAL A 45 -14.20 5.98 9.17
CA VAL A 45 -12.88 5.63 9.69
C VAL A 45 -12.96 4.39 10.61
N LEU A 46 -14.06 4.25 11.34
CA LEU A 46 -14.33 3.09 12.20
C LEU A 46 -14.48 1.81 11.36
N GLU A 47 -15.32 1.84 10.32
CA GLU A 47 -15.54 0.69 9.44
C GLU A 47 -14.24 0.24 8.74
N ILE A 48 -13.40 1.19 8.31
CA ILE A 48 -12.08 0.87 7.73
C ILE A 48 -11.21 0.11 8.73
N LEU A 49 -11.20 0.54 10.00
CA LEU A 49 -10.43 -0.14 11.05
C LEU A 49 -11.00 -1.52 11.37
N GLU A 50 -12.32 -1.69 11.36
CA GLU A 50 -12.99 -2.97 11.59
C GLU A 50 -12.81 -3.97 10.46
N MET A 51 -12.70 -3.49 9.22
CA MET A 51 -12.39 -4.34 8.05
C MET A 51 -10.94 -4.84 8.04
N CYS A 52 -10.05 -4.20 8.80
CA CYS A 52 -8.65 -4.55 8.85
C CYS A 52 -8.41 -5.74 9.80
N GLN A 53 -8.09 -6.90 9.24
CA GLN A 53 -7.86 -8.15 10.00
C GLN A 53 -6.70 -8.05 11.01
N MET A 54 -5.77 -7.12 10.80
CA MET A 54 -4.61 -6.91 11.66
C MET A 54 -4.96 -6.14 12.94
N LEU A 55 -6.13 -5.51 13.00
CA LEU A 55 -6.55 -4.61 14.06
C LEU A 55 -7.84 -5.10 14.70
N ASN A 56 -7.93 -4.93 16.01
CA ASN A 56 -9.13 -5.17 16.79
C ASN A 56 -9.56 -3.84 17.40
N VAL A 57 -10.70 -3.31 16.98
CA VAL A 57 -11.28 -2.13 17.62
C VAL A 57 -11.77 -2.52 19.02
N VAL A 58 -11.35 -1.74 20.02
CA VAL A 58 -11.72 -1.95 21.43
C VAL A 58 -12.92 -1.09 21.79
N GLU A 59 -12.84 0.20 21.45
CA GLU A 59 -13.86 1.18 21.83
C GLU A 59 -13.82 2.35 20.83
N SER A 60 -14.99 2.97 20.60
CA SER A 60 -15.08 4.25 19.91
C SER A 60 -15.90 5.20 20.76
N THR A 61 -15.37 6.39 20.99
CA THR A 61 -16.05 7.46 21.70
C THR A 61 -16.12 8.71 20.84
N ASN A 62 -17.23 9.43 20.99
CA ASN A 62 -17.46 10.72 20.37
C ASN A 62 -17.72 11.76 21.45
N PHE A 63 -17.07 12.90 21.33
CA PHE A 63 -17.23 14.02 22.25
C PHE A 63 -17.78 15.22 21.50
N ASN A 64 -18.90 15.74 21.97
CA ASN A 64 -19.53 16.95 21.47
C ASN A 64 -19.43 18.04 22.52
N PHE A 65 -19.25 19.30 22.09
CA PHE A 65 -19.27 20.47 22.98
C PHE A 65 -20.65 21.14 22.94
N PRO A 66 -21.63 20.72 23.77
CA PRO A 66 -23.01 21.22 23.70
C PRO A 66 -23.13 22.72 23.99
N ASN A 67 -22.18 23.30 24.72
CA ASN A 67 -22.18 24.73 25.07
C ASN A 67 -21.72 25.66 23.93
N PHE A 68 -21.23 25.11 22.81
CA PHE A 68 -20.74 25.88 21.67
C PHE A 68 -21.23 25.30 20.33
N PRO A 69 -22.56 25.33 20.07
CA PRO A 69 -23.17 24.73 18.87
C PRO A 69 -22.64 25.35 17.56
N GLU A 70 -22.23 26.62 17.58
CA GLU A 70 -21.65 27.30 16.40
C GLU A 70 -20.34 26.68 15.93
N THR A 71 -19.66 25.91 16.77
CA THR A 71 -18.34 25.37 16.42
C THR A 71 -18.42 24.05 15.64
N ASN A 72 -19.55 23.32 15.67
CA ASN A 72 -19.68 21.98 15.06
C ASN A 72 -18.46 21.06 15.31
N LYS A 73 -17.79 21.22 16.45
CA LYS A 73 -16.60 20.46 16.81
C LYS A 73 -17.03 19.14 17.44
N THR A 74 -17.35 18.16 16.62
CA THR A 74 -17.41 16.77 17.06
C THR A 74 -15.99 16.21 17.05
N PHE A 75 -15.58 15.62 18.16
CA PHE A 75 -14.28 14.97 18.31
C PHE A 75 -14.49 13.46 18.40
N HIS A 76 -13.68 12.71 17.68
CA HIS A 76 -13.71 11.25 17.66
C HIS A 76 -12.43 10.69 18.25
N ALA A 77 -12.57 9.69 19.12
CA ALA A 77 -11.47 8.86 19.60
C ALA A 77 -11.80 7.39 19.36
N ILE A 78 -10.88 6.67 18.73
CA ILE A 78 -11.01 5.24 18.45
C ILE A 78 -9.83 4.53 19.09
N TYR A 79 -10.13 3.59 19.97
CA TYR A 79 -9.16 2.75 20.65
C TYR A 79 -9.10 1.41 19.94
N PHE A 80 -7.92 0.97 19.56
CA PHE A 80 -7.73 -0.30 18.86
C PHE A 80 -6.43 -0.98 19.28
N LYS A 81 -6.39 -2.29 19.14
CA LYS A 81 -5.24 -3.15 19.46
C LYS A 81 -4.82 -3.91 18.22
N ILE A 82 -3.56 -4.34 18.20
CA ILE A 82 -3.10 -5.26 17.17
C ILE A 82 -3.69 -6.63 17.48
N ASN A 83 -4.22 -7.29 16.46
CA ASN A 83 -4.71 -8.66 16.57
C ASN A 83 -3.56 -9.58 17.05
N PRO A 84 -3.77 -10.46 18.05
CA PRO A 84 -2.73 -11.34 18.58
C PRO A 84 -1.96 -12.13 17.51
N SER A 85 -2.61 -12.53 16.42
CA SER A 85 -1.98 -13.22 15.28
C SER A 85 -0.88 -12.39 14.59
N PHE A 86 -0.91 -11.07 14.75
CA PHE A 86 0.03 -10.11 14.18
C PHE A 86 0.90 -9.43 15.24
N SER A 87 0.98 -9.98 16.46
CA SER A 87 1.76 -9.41 17.58
C SER A 87 3.24 -9.19 17.25
N SER A 88 3.83 -10.01 16.38
CA SER A 88 5.21 -9.85 15.89
C SER A 88 5.45 -8.53 15.13
N LEU A 89 4.38 -7.92 14.59
CA LEU A 89 4.42 -6.65 13.87
C LEU A 89 4.28 -5.44 14.80
N LYS A 90 4.10 -5.62 16.11
CA LYS A 90 3.91 -4.52 17.08
C LYS A 90 4.99 -3.44 16.99
N GLY A 91 6.26 -3.82 16.77
CA GLY A 91 7.36 -2.88 16.56
C GLY A 91 7.20 -2.02 15.30
N LEU A 92 6.72 -2.62 14.21
CA LEU A 92 6.44 -1.93 12.95
C LEU A 92 5.31 -0.92 13.13
N PHE A 93 4.19 -1.33 13.73
CA PHE A 93 3.05 -0.44 13.99
C PHE A 93 3.48 0.77 14.84
N LYS A 94 4.23 0.55 15.91
CA LYS A 94 4.79 1.64 16.74
C LYS A 94 5.70 2.57 15.94
N GLY A 95 6.58 2.01 15.12
CA GLY A 95 7.46 2.78 14.24
C GLY A 95 6.67 3.67 13.27
N MET A 96 5.67 3.10 12.59
CA MET A 96 4.81 3.81 11.65
C MET A 96 4.04 4.96 12.31
N VAL A 97 3.47 4.73 13.50
CA VAL A 97 2.80 5.77 14.30
C VAL A 97 3.78 6.89 14.70
N SER A 98 5.03 6.54 14.97
CA SER A 98 6.06 7.51 15.37
C SER A 98 6.53 8.38 14.19
N LEU A 99 6.51 7.82 12.97
CA LEU A 99 6.95 8.50 11.74
C LEU A 99 5.87 9.41 11.13
N GLY A 100 4.59 9.11 11.35
CA GLY A 100 3.48 9.81 10.69
C GLY A 100 2.56 10.52 11.66
N LYS A 101 2.65 11.85 11.73
CA LYS A 101 1.69 12.73 12.41
C LYS A 101 1.12 13.77 11.44
N PRO A 102 0.10 13.43 10.64
CA PRO A 102 -0.56 14.41 9.79
C PRO A 102 -1.28 15.46 10.64
N LEU A 103 -1.35 16.69 10.14
CA LEU A 103 -2.07 17.77 10.80
C LEU A 103 -3.56 17.41 10.95
N GLY A 104 -4.12 17.58 12.15
CA GLY A 104 -5.54 17.29 12.44
C GLY A 104 -5.86 15.87 12.90
N VAL A 105 -4.89 14.94 12.86
CA VAL A 105 -5.07 13.56 13.30
C VAL A 105 -3.93 13.14 14.21
N ILE A 106 -4.29 12.57 15.36
CA ILE A 106 -3.32 12.12 16.35
C ILE A 106 -3.46 10.62 16.50
N VAL A 107 -2.37 9.89 16.23
CA VAL A 107 -2.26 8.47 16.57
C VAL A 107 -1.17 8.29 17.61
N GLU A 108 -1.53 7.61 18.70
CA GLU A 108 -0.66 7.42 19.86
C GLU A 108 -0.74 5.97 20.33
N TYR A 109 0.40 5.45 20.78
CA TYR A 109 0.45 4.15 21.45
C TYR A 109 0.55 4.37 22.96
N ILE A 110 -0.38 3.76 23.71
CA ILE A 110 -0.43 3.77 25.17
C ILE A 110 0.20 2.47 25.66
N SER A 111 1.37 2.59 26.31
CA SER A 111 2.16 1.44 26.78
C SER A 111 1.44 0.59 27.80
N GLU A 112 0.73 1.23 28.73
CA GLU A 112 0.13 0.63 29.91
C GLU A 112 -1.01 -0.32 29.53
N LEU A 113 -1.74 0.03 28.46
CA LEU A 113 -2.93 -0.67 27.99
C LEU A 113 -2.67 -1.49 26.72
N GLU A 114 -1.44 -1.44 26.22
CA GLU A 114 -1.00 -2.00 24.94
C GLU A 114 -1.92 -1.68 23.76
N GLN A 115 -2.39 -0.43 23.70
CA GLN A 115 -3.40 -0.01 22.75
C GLN A 115 -2.98 1.23 21.97
N PHE A 116 -3.55 1.38 20.79
CA PHE A 116 -3.42 2.56 19.97
C PHE A 116 -4.69 3.40 20.10
N THR A 117 -4.52 4.71 20.05
CA THR A 117 -5.64 5.66 20.03
C THR A 117 -5.52 6.52 18.79
N LEU A 118 -6.58 6.55 17.97
CA LEU A 118 -6.75 7.47 16.85
C LEU A 118 -7.73 8.56 17.27
N LYS A 119 -7.29 9.81 17.20
CA LYS A 119 -8.04 11.00 17.60
C LYS A 119 -8.13 11.98 16.42
N TYR A 120 -9.31 12.48 16.12
CA TYR A 120 -9.53 13.48 15.06
C TYR A 120 -10.82 14.28 15.29
N TYR A 121 -10.89 15.48 14.73
CA TYR A 121 -12.16 16.23 14.64
C TYR A 121 -12.96 15.77 13.41
N GLU A 122 -14.29 15.86 13.45
CA GLU A 122 -15.14 15.49 12.31
C GLU A 122 -14.80 16.32 11.05
N SER A 123 -14.33 17.57 11.23
CA SER A 123 -13.80 18.39 10.12
C SER A 123 -12.60 17.76 9.41
N ASP A 124 -11.81 16.97 10.13
CA ASP A 124 -10.58 16.31 9.66
C ASP A 124 -10.81 14.83 9.30
N LYS A 125 -12.07 14.37 9.27
CA LYS A 125 -12.43 12.97 8.97
C LYS A 125 -11.82 12.44 7.69
N ASN A 126 -11.79 13.25 6.62
CA ASN A 126 -11.18 12.86 5.35
C ASN A 126 -9.65 12.68 5.46
N ILE A 127 -9.01 13.48 6.31
CA ILE A 127 -7.57 13.37 6.61
C ILE A 127 -7.33 12.09 7.41
N ALA A 128 -8.14 11.82 8.43
CA ALA A 128 -8.06 10.60 9.24
C ALA A 128 -8.24 9.35 8.39
N LYS A 129 -9.22 9.36 7.48
CA LYS A 129 -9.47 8.29 6.52
C LYS A 129 -8.28 8.04 5.60
N SER A 130 -7.77 9.09 4.97
CA SER A 130 -6.60 9.00 4.09
C SER A 130 -5.36 8.48 4.84
N TYR A 131 -5.15 8.95 6.08
CA TYR A 131 -4.06 8.48 6.92
C TYR A 131 -4.18 6.99 7.25
N ILE A 132 -5.35 6.53 7.69
CA ILE A 132 -5.55 5.13 8.06
C ILE A 132 -5.43 4.20 6.86
N ASN A 133 -5.98 4.57 5.69
CA ASN A 133 -5.81 3.78 4.47
C ASN A 133 -4.34 3.62 4.12
N LYS A 134 -3.58 4.73 4.07
CA LYS A 134 -2.13 4.68 3.82
C LYS A 134 -1.38 3.90 4.89
N PHE A 135 -1.79 4.02 6.14
CA PHE A 135 -1.18 3.31 7.25
C PHE A 135 -1.33 1.78 7.07
N ILE A 136 -2.54 1.33 6.73
CA ILE A 136 -2.83 -0.09 6.45
C ILE A 136 -2.06 -0.56 5.22
N GLU A 137 -2.12 0.18 4.11
CA GLU A 137 -1.40 -0.14 2.87
C GLU A 137 0.10 -0.32 3.10
N ASN A 138 0.74 0.62 3.80
CA ASN A 138 2.17 0.54 4.09
C ASN A 138 2.54 -0.70 4.93
N ILE A 139 1.66 -1.10 5.85
CA ILE A 139 1.90 -2.29 6.67
C ILE A 139 1.73 -3.56 5.83
N GLU A 140 0.71 -3.62 4.98
CA GLU A 140 0.51 -4.75 4.06
C GLU A 140 1.69 -4.91 3.09
N ASP A 141 2.19 -3.80 2.55
CA ASP A 141 3.36 -3.80 1.67
C ASP A 141 4.61 -4.28 2.40
N GLU A 142 4.82 -3.86 3.66
CA GLU A 142 5.95 -4.34 4.47
C GLU A 142 5.84 -5.84 4.78
N ILE A 143 4.64 -6.35 5.09
CA ILE A 143 4.40 -7.78 5.30
C ILE A 143 4.73 -8.56 4.03
N ARG A 144 4.23 -8.09 2.88
CA ARG A 144 4.50 -8.70 1.58
C ARG A 144 5.99 -8.69 1.26
N PHE A 145 6.65 -7.56 1.49
CA PHE A 145 8.09 -7.41 1.29
C PHE A 145 8.88 -8.42 2.13
N LYS A 146 8.58 -8.55 3.42
CA LYS A 146 9.22 -9.55 4.30
C LYS A 146 8.99 -10.97 3.83
N SER A 147 7.78 -11.30 3.37
CA SER A 147 7.47 -12.61 2.83
C SER A 147 8.35 -12.95 1.62
N VAL A 148 8.46 -12.03 0.65
CA VAL A 148 9.31 -12.20 -0.54
C VAL A 148 10.78 -12.33 -0.15
N LEU A 149 11.27 -11.49 0.77
CA LEU A 149 12.65 -11.53 1.22
C LEU A 149 12.99 -12.87 1.88
N ASN A 150 12.10 -13.41 2.72
CA ASN A 150 12.29 -14.72 3.34
C ASN A 150 12.41 -15.84 2.29
N THR A 151 11.55 -15.83 1.26
CA THR A 151 11.65 -16.80 0.16
C THR A 151 12.99 -16.70 -0.57
N ILE A 152 13.49 -15.49 -0.82
CA ILE A 152 14.81 -15.29 -1.46
C ILE A 152 15.93 -15.86 -0.57
N ILE A 153 15.90 -15.58 0.73
CA ILE A 153 16.90 -16.07 1.68
C ILE A 153 16.89 -17.60 1.76
N GLU A 154 15.71 -18.22 1.80
CA GLU A 154 15.56 -19.68 1.81
C GLU A 154 16.12 -20.32 0.54
N ASN A 155 15.82 -19.75 -0.63
CA ASN A 155 16.38 -20.21 -1.91
C ASN A 155 17.91 -20.10 -1.94
N GLN A 156 18.47 -18.99 -1.46
CA GLN A 156 19.93 -18.83 -1.37
C GLN A 156 20.57 -19.86 -0.43
N ARG A 157 19.94 -20.15 0.71
CA ARG A 157 20.42 -21.18 1.65
C ARG A 157 20.39 -22.55 1.00
N LYS A 158 19.33 -22.88 0.25
CA LYS A 158 19.21 -24.13 -0.48
C LYS A 158 20.31 -24.28 -1.53
N ILE A 159 20.52 -23.26 -2.36
CA ILE A 159 21.60 -23.24 -3.37
C ILE A 159 22.96 -23.46 -2.71
N LYS A 160 23.28 -22.74 -1.63
CA LYS A 160 24.55 -22.92 -0.90
C LYS A 160 24.71 -24.34 -0.36
N SER A 161 23.63 -24.98 0.09
CA SER A 161 23.68 -26.37 0.56
C SER A 161 23.95 -27.35 -0.59
N GLU A 162 23.35 -27.11 -1.76
CA GLU A 162 23.54 -27.92 -2.97
C GLU A 162 24.96 -27.77 -3.51
N GLU A 163 25.49 -26.54 -3.56
CA GLU A 163 26.88 -26.25 -3.93
C GLU A 163 27.86 -26.96 -3.00
N SER A 164 27.65 -26.88 -1.67
CA SER A 164 28.48 -27.57 -0.68
C SER A 164 28.48 -29.09 -0.88
N LEU A 165 27.30 -29.68 -1.14
CA LEU A 165 27.17 -31.11 -1.42
C LEU A 165 27.87 -31.51 -2.73
N LEU A 166 27.75 -30.71 -3.79
CA LEU A 166 28.44 -30.92 -5.06
C LEU A 166 29.96 -30.88 -4.88
N LEU A 167 30.48 -29.91 -4.14
CA LEU A 167 31.91 -29.81 -3.84
C LEU A 167 32.41 -31.03 -3.07
N GLN A 168 31.66 -31.50 -2.06
CA GLN A 168 31.99 -32.73 -1.35
C GLN A 168 32.00 -33.95 -2.27
N LYS A 169 31.09 -34.05 -3.24
CA LYS A 169 31.02 -35.21 -4.15
C LYS A 169 32.06 -35.18 -5.27
N LEU A 170 32.51 -34.00 -5.68
CA LEU A 170 33.49 -33.83 -6.77
C LEU A 170 34.94 -33.90 -6.29
N PHE A 171 35.20 -33.51 -5.04
CA PHE A 171 36.55 -33.36 -4.50
C PHE A 171 36.86 -34.24 -3.28
N ALA A 172 35.96 -35.14 -2.89
CA ALA A 172 36.23 -36.23 -1.93
C ALA A 172 36.36 -37.56 -2.65
#